data_AF-A0A8J5TCB1-F1
#
_entry.id   AF-A0A8J5TCB1-F1
#
_cell.length_a   1.000
_cell.length_b   1.000
_cell.length_c   1.000
_cell.angle_alpha   90.00
_cell.angle_beta   90.00
_cell.angle_gamma   90.00
#
_symmetry.space_group_name_H-M   'P 1'
#
loop_
_entity.id
_entity.type
_entity.pdbx_description
1 polymer ?
#
loop_
_entity_poly.entity_id
_entity_poly.type
_entity_poly.pdbx_seq_one_letter_code
_entity_poly.pdbx_strand_id
1 'polypeptide(L)' 'MHFGVLQESVLEPILFTVYTSSLTSKLDAHVVAYHLYANETHLYVKIINVKDIEDNEILDG' A
#
# COMPACT_ATOMS: atom_id res chain seq x y z
N MET A 1 6.28 -5.58 24.62
CA MET A 1 6.45 -4.89 23.32
C MET A 1 7.93 -4.61 23.15
N HIS A 2 8.63 -5.33 22.29
CA HIS A 2 10.10 -5.19 22.15
C HIS A 2 10.52 -4.32 20.97
N PHE A 3 9.60 -4.00 20.06
CA PHE A 3 9.87 -3.27 18.83
C PHE A 3 8.73 -2.30 18.54
N GLY A 4 9.08 -1.13 18.01
CA GLY A 4 8.17 -0.03 17.73
C GLY A 4 8.94 1.29 17.78
N VAL A 5 8.41 2.31 17.11
CA VAL A 5 8.89 3.68 17.26
C VAL A 5 7.99 4.39 18.26
N LEU A 6 8.57 5.29 19.05
CA LEU A 6 7.81 6.18 19.93
C LEU A 6 6.86 7.03 19.08
N GLN A 7 5.58 7.03 19.44
CA GLN A 7 4.58 7.90 18.81
C GLN A 7 5.04 9.37 18.91
N GLU A 8 4.87 10.13 17.83
CA GLU A 8 5.30 11.54 17.72
C GLU A 8 6.82 11.74 17.61
N SER A 9 7.59 10.65 17.46
CA SER A 9 9.01 10.78 17.14
C SER A 9 9.20 11.29 15.70
N VAL A 10 10.09 12.26 15.52
CA VAL A 10 10.56 12.68 14.19
C VAL A 10 11.24 11.55 13.40
N LEU A 11 11.60 10.45 14.07
CA LEU A 11 12.16 9.25 13.43
C LEU A 11 11.08 8.42 12.73
N GLU A 12 9.82 8.51 13.15
CA GLU A 12 8.71 7.71 12.62
C GLU A 12 8.54 7.89 11.09
N PRO A 13 8.48 9.11 10.52
CA PRO A 13 8.33 9.30 9.07
C PRO A 13 9.54 8.80 8.28
N ILE A 14 10.74 8.91 8.85
CA ILE A 14 11.99 8.43 8.23
C ILE A 14 11.98 6.91 8.18
N LEU A 15 11.67 6.26 9.31
CA LEU A 15 11.61 4.81 9.38
C LEU A 15 10.51 4.25 8.48
N PHE A 16 9.37 4.93 8.43
CA PHE A 16 8.27 4.60 7.52
C PHE A 16 8.72 4.60 6.06
N THR A 17 9.45 5.63 5.63
CA THR A 17 9.97 5.75 4.25
C THR A 17 10.92 4.60 3.92
N VAL A 18 11.86 4.29 4.83
CA VAL A 18 12.82 3.19 4.63
C VAL A 18 12.11 1.83 4.61
N TYR A 19 11.19 1.61 5.54
CA TYR A 19 10.43 0.37 5.66
C TYR A 19 9.57 0.09 4.43
N THR A 20 8.94 1.14 3.86
CA THR A 20 8.07 1.00 2.69
C THR A 20 8.81 1.04 1.35
N SER A 21 10.11 1.37 1.32
CA SER A 21 10.90 1.46 0.07
C SER A 21 10.88 0.20 -0.80
N SER A 22 10.85 -0.99 -0.19
CA SER A 22 10.78 -2.26 -0.93
C SER A 22 9.40 -2.47 -1.57
N LEU A 23 8.34 -1.96 -0.94
CA LEU A 23 6.98 -1.99 -1.48
C LEU A 23 6.84 -1.00 -2.62
N THR A 24 7.32 0.24 -2.46
CA THR A 24 7.27 1.26 -3.52
C THR A 24 8.02 0.79 -4.77
N SER A 25 9.20 0.19 -4.61
CA SER A 25 9.98 -0.37 -5.71
C SER A 25 9.20 -1.42 -6.53
N LYS A 26 8.38 -2.25 -5.86
CA LYS A 26 7.53 -3.25 -6.54
C LYS A 26 6.34 -2.59 -7.23
N LEU A 27 5.71 -1.61 -6.60
CA LEU A 27 4.58 -0.87 -7.18
C LEU A 27 5.02 -0.09 -8.43
N ASP A 28 6.19 0.56 -8.37
CA ASP A 28 6.80 1.26 -9.49
C ASP A 28 7.10 0.30 -10.66
N ALA A 29 7.64 -0.88 -10.37
CA ALA A 29 7.93 -1.90 -11.38
C ALA A 29 6.67 -2.41 -12.10
N HIS A 30 5.51 -2.40 -11.43
CA HIS A 30 4.22 -2.77 -12.01
C HIS A 30 3.43 -1.58 -12.59
N VAL A 31 4.02 -0.37 -12.60
CA VAL A 31 3.36 0.86 -13.09
C VAL A 31 2.02 1.11 -12.36
N VAL A 32 1.98 0.77 -11.08
CA VAL A 32 0.80 1.01 -10.23
C VAL A 32 0.90 2.44 -9.71
N ALA A 33 -0.15 3.24 -9.88
CA ALA A 33 -0.24 4.54 -9.21
C ALA A 33 -0.63 4.32 -7.75
N TYR A 34 0.05 4.98 -6.81
CA TYR A 34 -0.20 4.83 -5.38
C TYR A 34 0.02 6.13 -4.61
N HIS A 35 -0.49 6.17 -3.38
CA HIS A 35 -0.21 7.20 -2.38
C HIS A 35 0.06 6.53 -1.04
N LEU A 36 1.21 6.82 -0.45
CA LEU A 36 1.60 6.36 0.89
C LEU A 36 1.61 7.54 1.84
N TYR A 37 0.93 7.40 2.97
CA TYR A 37 0.97 8.38 4.04
C TYR A 37 0.84 7.68 5.39
N ALA A 38 1.90 7.75 6.21
CA ALA A 38 1.96 7.05 7.49
C ALA A 38 1.50 5.58 7.33
N ASN A 39 0.59 5.07 8.16
CA ASN A 39 0.12 3.69 8.05
C ASN A 39 -0.85 3.41 6.88
N GLU A 40 -1.25 4.42 6.11
CA GLU A 40 -2.23 4.30 5.05
C GLU A 40 -1.57 4.16 3.68
N THR A 41 -2.04 3.19 2.89
CA THR A 41 -1.60 2.96 1.51
C THR A 41 -2.82 2.92 0.60
N HIS A 42 -2.89 3.84 -0.35
CA HIS A 42 -3.93 3.89 -1.38
C HIS A 42 -3.35 3.47 -2.73
N LEU A 43 -4.04 2.55 -3.41
CA LEU A 43 -3.71 2.12 -4.76
C LEU A 43 -4.76 2.64 -5.74
N TYR A 44 -4.31 3.17 -6.88
CA TYR A 44 -5.19 3.64 -7.93
C TYR A 44 -5.15 2.65 -9.09
N VAL A 45 -6.29 2.01 -9.35
CA VAL A 45 -6.45 1.04 -10.44
C VAL A 45 -7.48 1.54 -11.43
N LYS A 46 -7.21 1.33 -12.72
CA LYS A 46 -8.19 1.60 -13.78
C LYS A 46 -8.87 0.30 -14.16
N ILE A 47 -10.17 0.24 -13.92
CA ILE A 47 -11.02 -0.86 -14.35
C ILE A 47 -11.42 -0.58 -15.80
N ILE A 48 -10.98 -1.44 -16.73
CA ILE A 48 -11.23 -1.28 -18.17
C ILE A 48 -12.39 -2.18 -18.64
N ASN A 49 -12.63 -3.29 -17.93
CA ASN A 49 -13.71 -4.22 -18.21
C ASN A 49 -14.41 -4.61 -16.90
N VAL A 50 -15.71 -4.36 -16.81
CA VAL A 50 -16.52 -4.64 -15.61
C VAL A 50 -16.88 -6.13 -15.50
N LYS A 51 -16.80 -6.89 -16.61
CA LYS A 51 -17.11 -8.33 -16.60
C LYS A 51 -16.11 -9.18 -15.81
N ASP A 52 -14.90 -8.69 -15.58
CA ASP A 52 -13.87 -9.40 -14.80
C ASP A 52 -14.02 -9.21 -13.27
N ILE A 53 -14.96 -8.36 -12.84
CA ILE A 53 -15.24 -8.09 -11.40
C ILE A 53 -16.25 -9.09 -10.85
N GLU A 54 -17.27 -9.46 -11.63
CA GLU A 54 -18.34 -10.38 -11.21
C GLU A 54 -17.82 -11.78 -10.88
N ASP A 55 -16.72 -12.22 -11.50
CA ASP A 55 -16.09 -13.52 -11.22
C ASP A 55 -15.30 -13.57 -9.89
N ASN A 56 -14.97 -12.40 -9.30
CA ASN A 56 -14.19 -12.33 -8.05
C ASN A 56 -15.03 -12.06 -6.79
N GLU A 57 -16.29 -11.62 -6.92
CA GLU A 57 -17.19 -11.43 -5.77
C GLU A 57 -17.98 -12.70 -5.38
N ILE A 58 -17.94 -13.77 -6.18
CA ILE A 58 -18.68 -15.02 -5.90
C ILE A 58 -17.91 -15.96 -4.94
N LEU A 59 -16.72 -15.58 -4.44
CA LEU A 59 -15.92 -16.40 -3.51
C LEU A 59 -16.04 -16.03 -2.03
N ASP A 60 -16.89 -15.08 -1.65
CA ASP A 60 -17.33 -14.89 -0.25
C ASP A 60 -18.84 -15.18 -0.15
N GLY A 61 -19.17 -16.48 -0.14
CA GLY A 61 -20.48 -17.03 0.23
C GLY A 61 -20.39 -17.86 1.49
#